data_AF-A0A7K0PWA7-F1
#
_entry.id   AF-A0A7K0PWA7-F1
#
_cell.length_a   1.000
_cell.length_b   1.000
_cell.length_c   1.000
_cell.angle_alpha   90.00
_cell.angle_beta   90.00
_cell.angle_gamma   90.00
#
_symmetry.space_group_name_H-M   'P 1'
#
loop_
_entity.id
_entity.type
_entity.pdbx_description
1 polymer ?
#
loop_
_entity_poly.entity_id
_entity_poly.type
_entity_poly.pdbx_seq_one_letter_code
_entity_poly.pdbx_strand_id
1 'polypeptide(L)'
;MTAARRRRRLWVRGADGERGAVAVAVALLFPLLFGAAALAVDTAAVWNARTQVFSSVDAFALAAAMDCAEQDCPTKEEGEAMISHYGITNNSGAKLASLQPGTGWLQTDPAQRATRGQGTWSIRHYFGGVLGVPEVELTVETMARWAGLPQATSGLSLAVSYCSYRTALNAGNLASNRATATLSLSTVTTGSCTTPDGTAVRGATALTEQTGSACRTASTAGTTTATVATAPACTAAYLASLVGTDVVLPVYDQSSPTSVRVYGYAAFRVTSVTSGAPSTVTGYFTYTARQIDTPTAMPTAPDLGARGVFLWDPADWQGTRCPC
;
A
#
# COMPACT_ATOMS: atom_id res chain seq x y z
N MET A 1 10.54 -47.64 -85.94
CA MET A 1 10.36 -47.93 -84.50
C MET A 1 10.63 -46.66 -83.72
N THR A 2 9.59 -45.98 -83.24
CA THR A 2 9.74 -44.81 -82.35
C THR A 2 8.48 -44.69 -81.50
N ALA A 3 8.66 -44.83 -80.18
CA ALA A 3 7.60 -44.93 -79.18
C ALA A 3 7.10 -43.54 -78.76
N ALA A 4 5.82 -43.25 -78.96
CA ALA A 4 5.15 -42.09 -78.38
C ALA A 4 4.43 -42.50 -77.08
N ARG A 5 5.09 -42.26 -75.94
CA ARG A 5 4.51 -42.38 -74.59
C ARG A 5 3.34 -41.39 -74.43
N ARG A 6 2.11 -41.86 -74.62
CA ARG A 6 0.91 -41.17 -74.11
C ARG A 6 0.91 -41.28 -72.59
N ARG A 7 1.34 -40.23 -71.90
CA ARG A 7 1.07 -40.05 -70.47
C ARG A 7 -0.44 -39.96 -70.28
N ARG A 8 -1.08 -41.08 -69.95
CA ARG A 8 -2.39 -41.08 -69.31
C ARG A 8 -2.22 -40.35 -67.99
N ARG A 9 -2.60 -39.07 -67.92
CA ARG A 9 -2.96 -38.47 -66.64
C ARG A 9 -4.18 -39.24 -66.17
N LEU A 10 -3.94 -40.21 -65.29
CA LEU A 10 -4.95 -40.77 -64.41
C LEU A 10 -5.41 -39.60 -63.54
N TRP A 11 -6.39 -38.86 -64.05
CA TRP A 11 -7.30 -38.14 -63.18
C TRP A 11 -7.98 -39.21 -62.35
N VAL A 12 -7.54 -39.29 -61.10
CA VAL A 12 -8.21 -40.05 -60.05
C VAL A 12 -9.65 -39.55 -60.04
N ARG A 13 -10.56 -40.35 -60.60
CA ARG A 13 -11.99 -40.27 -60.29
C ARG A 13 -12.13 -40.74 -58.85
N GLY A 14 -11.89 -39.81 -57.92
CA GLY A 14 -12.25 -39.99 -56.52
C GLY A 14 -13.75 -39.76 -56.37
N ALA A 15 -14.40 -40.53 -55.50
CA ALA A 15 -15.84 -40.52 -55.23
C ALA A 15 -16.45 -39.10 -55.25
N ASP A 16 -17.20 -38.79 -56.32
CA ASP A 16 -17.82 -37.49 -56.59
C ASP A 16 -19.06 -37.19 -55.69
N GLY A 17 -19.27 -37.93 -54.60
CA GLY A 17 -20.45 -37.81 -53.72
C GLY A 17 -20.22 -37.10 -52.37
N GLU A 18 -18.96 -36.96 -51.92
CA GLU A 18 -18.67 -36.52 -50.53
C GLU A 18 -18.26 -35.03 -50.41
N ARG A 19 -17.98 -34.35 -51.54
CA ARG A 19 -17.45 -32.96 -51.52
C ARG A 19 -18.47 -31.91 -51.04
N GLY A 20 -19.77 -32.19 -51.12
CA GLY A 20 -20.83 -31.32 -50.60
C GLY A 20 -21.12 -31.54 -49.12
N ALA A 21 -21.01 -32.78 -48.64
CA ALA A 21 -21.30 -33.13 -47.24
C ALA A 21 -20.33 -32.45 -46.26
N VAL A 22 -19.04 -32.38 -46.63
CA VAL A 22 -18.03 -31.65 -45.83
C VAL A 22 -18.36 -30.16 -45.76
N ALA A 23 -18.78 -29.54 -46.87
CA ALA A 23 -19.13 -28.12 -46.89
C ALA A 23 -20.34 -27.81 -45.98
N VAL A 24 -21.36 -28.67 -45.98
CA VAL A 24 -22.53 -28.53 -45.10
C VAL A 24 -22.15 -28.75 -43.63
N ALA A 25 -21.36 -29.78 -43.33
CA ALA A 25 -20.89 -30.03 -41.97
C ALA A 25 -20.06 -28.86 -41.42
N VAL A 26 -19.16 -28.31 -42.24
CA VAL A 26 -18.35 -27.12 -41.88
C VAL A 26 -19.24 -25.89 -41.70
N ALA A 27 -20.23 -25.68 -42.57
CA ALA A 27 -21.16 -24.56 -42.45
C ALA A 27 -22.02 -24.62 -41.17
N LEU A 28 -22.35 -25.83 -40.69
CA LEU A 28 -23.07 -26.01 -39.42
C LEU A 28 -22.15 -25.90 -38.19
N LEU A 29 -20.88 -26.30 -38.31
CA LEU A 29 -19.91 -26.24 -37.21
C LEU A 29 -19.34 -24.83 -36.98
N PHE A 30 -19.19 -24.01 -38.03
CA PHE A 30 -18.63 -22.67 -37.90
C PHE A 30 -19.40 -21.78 -36.91
N PRO A 31 -20.74 -21.66 -36.98
CA PRO A 31 -21.52 -20.89 -36.01
C PRO A 31 -21.31 -21.36 -34.57
N LEU A 32 -21.19 -22.67 -34.34
CA LEU A 32 -20.90 -23.23 -33.01
C LEU A 32 -19.51 -22.83 -32.51
N LEU A 33 -18.49 -22.91 -33.38
CA LEU A 33 -17.14 -22.49 -33.04
C LEU A 33 -17.04 -20.98 -32.78
N PHE A 34 -17.71 -20.15 -33.60
CA PHE A 34 -17.77 -18.72 -33.38
C PHE A 34 -18.55 -18.34 -32.12
N GLY A 35 -19.65 -19.04 -31.82
CA GLY A 35 -20.39 -18.86 -30.58
C GLY A 35 -19.55 -19.20 -29.35
N ALA A 36 -18.81 -20.31 -29.38
CA ALA A 36 -17.88 -20.68 -28.31
C ALA A 36 -16.74 -19.66 -28.16
N ALA A 37 -16.17 -19.18 -29.27
CA ALA A 37 -15.13 -18.16 -29.25
C ALA A 37 -15.63 -16.83 -28.69
N ALA A 38 -16.84 -16.40 -29.06
CA ALA A 38 -17.47 -15.19 -28.54
C ALA A 38 -17.66 -15.25 -27.01
N LEU A 39 -18.18 -16.37 -26.50
CA LEU A 39 -18.33 -16.60 -25.05
C LEU A 39 -16.99 -16.62 -24.31
N ALA A 40 -15.96 -17.21 -24.92
CA ALA A 40 -14.61 -17.21 -24.34
C ALA A 40 -14.03 -15.79 -24.25
N VAL A 41 -14.26 -14.94 -25.27
CA VAL A 41 -13.81 -13.54 -25.25
C VAL A 41 -14.55 -12.73 -24.20
N ASP A 42 -15.87 -12.85 -24.12
CA ASP A 42 -16.67 -12.10 -23.14
C ASP A 42 -16.38 -12.52 -21.69
N THR A 43 -16.11 -13.80 -21.44
CA THR A 43 -15.73 -14.26 -20.09
C THR A 43 -14.33 -13.81 -19.70
N ALA A 44 -13.38 -13.83 -20.63
CA ALA A 44 -12.04 -13.28 -20.42
C ALA A 44 -12.07 -11.76 -20.18
N ALA A 45 -12.92 -11.03 -20.90
CA ALA A 45 -13.19 -9.61 -20.73
C ALA A 45 -13.65 -9.28 -19.31
N VAL A 46 -14.67 -10.00 -18.82
CA VAL A 46 -15.22 -9.81 -17.47
C VAL A 46 -14.18 -10.13 -16.40
N TRP A 47 -13.40 -11.20 -16.57
CA TRP A 47 -12.37 -11.55 -15.59
C TRP A 47 -11.29 -10.48 -15.49
N ASN A 48 -10.83 -9.98 -16.64
CA ASN A 48 -9.85 -8.90 -16.68
C ASN A 48 -10.41 -7.62 -16.04
N ALA A 49 -11.62 -7.21 -16.42
CA ALA A 49 -12.32 -6.07 -15.83
C ALA A 49 -12.44 -6.19 -14.30
N ARG A 50 -12.80 -7.37 -13.80
CA ARG A 50 -12.93 -7.63 -12.36
C ARG A 50 -11.61 -7.41 -11.61
N THR A 51 -10.49 -7.89 -12.13
CA THR A 51 -9.18 -7.68 -11.49
C THR A 51 -8.78 -6.20 -11.45
N GLN A 52 -9.10 -5.45 -12.50
CA GLN A 52 -8.82 -4.01 -12.56
C GLN A 52 -9.69 -3.22 -11.59
N VAL A 53 -10.97 -3.56 -11.46
CA VAL A 53 -11.87 -2.94 -10.49
C VAL A 53 -11.38 -3.17 -9.06
N PHE A 54 -11.00 -4.40 -8.69
CA PHE A 54 -10.42 -4.68 -7.37
C PHE A 54 -9.17 -3.85 -7.09
N SER A 55 -8.20 -3.84 -8.03
CA SER A 55 -6.98 -3.05 -7.85
C SER A 55 -7.24 -1.55 -7.74
N SER A 56 -8.27 -1.04 -8.43
CA SER A 56 -8.64 0.38 -8.39
C SER A 56 -9.25 0.74 -7.04
N VAL A 57 -10.17 -0.09 -6.56
CA VAL A 57 -10.89 0.10 -5.30
C VAL A 57 -9.92 -0.01 -4.12
N ASP A 58 -8.99 -0.97 -4.14
CA ASP A 58 -7.98 -1.13 -3.11
C ASP A 58 -6.97 0.03 -3.07
N ALA A 59 -6.51 0.50 -4.24
CA ALA A 59 -5.64 1.68 -4.32
C ALA A 59 -6.34 2.92 -3.75
N PHE A 60 -7.62 3.10 -4.08
CA PHE A 60 -8.43 4.17 -3.53
C PHE A 60 -8.54 4.11 -2.00
N ALA A 61 -8.88 2.94 -1.42
CA ALA A 61 -9.03 2.81 0.02
C ALA A 61 -7.72 2.99 0.77
N LEU A 62 -6.61 2.49 0.20
CA LEU A 62 -5.27 2.73 0.74
C LEU A 62 -4.92 4.21 0.73
N ALA A 63 -5.18 4.94 -0.36
CA ALA A 63 -4.92 6.37 -0.44
C ALA A 63 -5.73 7.13 0.63
N ALA A 64 -7.04 6.87 0.72
CA ALA A 64 -7.89 7.49 1.74
C ALA A 64 -7.42 7.17 3.17
N ALA A 65 -6.96 5.94 3.42
CA ALA A 65 -6.40 5.55 4.71
C ALA A 65 -5.05 6.21 5.00
N MET A 66 -4.22 6.50 3.98
CA MET A 66 -2.98 7.27 4.12
C MET A 66 -3.27 8.69 4.55
N ASP A 67 -4.17 9.38 3.86
CA ASP A 67 -4.54 10.76 4.18
C ASP A 67 -5.12 10.84 5.61
N CYS A 68 -6.01 9.90 5.96
CA CYS A 68 -6.51 9.76 7.34
C CYS A 68 -5.42 9.47 8.39
N ALA A 69 -4.46 8.62 8.05
CA ALA A 69 -3.32 8.33 8.91
C ALA A 69 -2.43 9.56 9.10
N GLU A 70 -2.47 10.55 8.21
CA GLU A 70 -1.79 11.84 8.38
C GLU A 70 -2.64 12.92 9.06
N GLN A 71 -3.84 12.56 9.53
CA GLN A 71 -4.86 13.45 10.10
C GLN A 71 -5.53 14.39 9.09
N ASP A 72 -5.51 14.01 7.80
CA ASP A 72 -6.15 14.73 6.71
C ASP A 72 -7.20 13.83 6.04
N CYS A 73 -8.18 13.35 6.81
CA CYS A 73 -9.18 12.45 6.28
C CYS A 73 -10.02 13.12 5.18
N PRO A 74 -10.22 12.47 4.01
CA PRO A 74 -11.04 13.03 2.95
C PRO A 74 -12.49 13.19 3.40
N THR A 75 -13.11 14.28 2.97
CA THR A 75 -14.55 14.47 3.01
C THR A 75 -15.26 13.45 2.10
N LYS A 76 -16.59 13.37 2.23
CA LYS A 76 -17.38 12.47 1.38
C LYS A 76 -17.20 12.83 -0.10
N GLU A 77 -17.26 14.12 -0.41
CA GLU A 77 -17.13 14.65 -1.77
C GLU A 77 -15.74 14.38 -2.36
N GLU A 78 -14.69 14.52 -1.55
CA GLU A 78 -13.31 14.18 -1.95
C GLU A 78 -13.15 12.67 -2.17
N GLY A 79 -13.75 11.85 -1.30
CA GLY A 79 -13.76 10.39 -1.46
C GLY A 79 -14.43 9.94 -2.76
N GLU A 80 -15.58 10.51 -3.12
CA GLU A 80 -16.26 10.25 -4.40
C GLU A 80 -15.41 10.67 -5.60
N ALA A 81 -14.74 11.83 -5.52
CA ALA A 81 -13.84 12.31 -6.57
C ALA A 81 -12.61 11.40 -6.73
N MET A 82 -12.04 10.90 -5.63
CA MET A 82 -10.93 9.94 -5.64
C MET A 82 -11.34 8.62 -6.30
N ILE A 83 -12.52 8.06 -5.99
CA ILE A 83 -13.02 6.82 -6.63
C ILE A 83 -13.08 6.99 -8.16
N SER A 84 -13.62 8.11 -8.61
CA SER A 84 -13.70 8.43 -10.04
C SER A 84 -12.30 8.57 -10.66
N HIS A 85 -11.38 9.27 -9.99
CA HIS A 85 -10.01 9.44 -10.46
C HIS A 85 -9.28 8.10 -10.62
N TYR A 86 -9.22 7.29 -9.55
CA TYR A 86 -8.55 5.98 -9.56
C TYR A 86 -9.24 4.98 -10.49
N GLY A 87 -10.56 5.06 -10.65
CA GLY A 87 -11.33 4.26 -11.60
C GLY A 87 -11.01 4.61 -13.05
N ILE A 88 -10.91 5.90 -13.39
CA ILE A 88 -10.61 6.36 -14.76
C ILE A 88 -9.15 6.09 -15.13
N THR A 89 -8.20 6.33 -14.23
CA THR A 89 -6.76 6.10 -14.52
C THR A 89 -6.45 4.63 -14.77
N ASN A 90 -7.06 3.72 -14.01
CA ASN A 90 -6.87 2.27 -14.18
C ASN A 90 -7.63 1.69 -15.39
N ASN A 91 -8.71 2.34 -15.83
CA ASN A 91 -9.47 1.94 -17.02
C ASN A 91 -8.66 2.04 -18.33
N SER A 92 -7.63 2.90 -18.37
CA SER A 92 -6.79 3.06 -19.57
C SER A 92 -6.03 1.78 -20.02
N GLY A 93 -5.96 0.76 -19.15
CA GLY A 93 -5.39 -0.56 -19.44
C GLY A 93 -6.39 -1.62 -19.95
N ALA A 94 -7.69 -1.32 -19.98
CA ALA A 94 -8.75 -2.27 -20.32
C ALA A 94 -8.84 -2.52 -21.84
N LYS A 95 -7.88 -3.25 -22.41
CA LYS A 95 -7.86 -3.59 -23.86
C LYS A 95 -8.96 -4.59 -24.27
N LEU A 96 -9.56 -5.26 -23.30
CA LEU A 96 -10.52 -6.35 -23.50
C LEU A 96 -11.85 -6.10 -22.79
N ALA A 97 -12.12 -4.93 -22.23
CA ALA A 97 -13.43 -4.57 -21.66
C ALA A 97 -13.54 -3.04 -21.62
N SER A 98 -14.70 -2.49 -21.98
CA SER A 98 -14.95 -1.06 -21.78
C SER A 98 -15.52 -0.88 -20.37
N LEU A 99 -14.69 -0.45 -19.41
CA LEU A 99 -15.20 -0.02 -18.11
C LEU A 99 -15.79 1.37 -18.28
N GLN A 100 -16.97 1.61 -17.72
CA GLN A 100 -17.52 2.97 -17.58
C GLN A 100 -16.97 3.62 -16.31
N PRO A 101 -16.98 4.97 -16.20
CA PRO A 101 -16.68 5.65 -14.94
C PRO A 101 -17.52 5.05 -13.81
N GLY A 102 -16.85 4.58 -12.77
CA GLY A 102 -17.51 3.98 -11.62
C GLY A 102 -18.09 5.04 -10.70
N THR A 103 -19.10 4.65 -9.94
CA THR A 103 -19.61 5.41 -8.80
C THR A 103 -19.28 4.66 -7.52
N GLY A 104 -19.32 5.32 -6.38
CA GLY A 104 -19.02 4.66 -5.12
C GLY A 104 -19.16 5.60 -3.94
N TRP A 105 -18.90 5.06 -2.75
CA TRP A 105 -18.89 5.84 -1.52
C TRP A 105 -17.70 5.45 -0.66
N LEU A 106 -17.32 6.38 0.22
CA LEU A 106 -16.29 6.19 1.22
C LEU A 106 -16.86 6.49 2.60
N GLN A 107 -16.57 5.62 3.55
CA GLN A 107 -16.86 5.82 4.96
C GLN A 107 -15.56 5.72 5.74
N THR A 108 -15.29 6.73 6.53
CA THR A 108 -14.13 6.78 7.41
C THR A 108 -14.59 6.68 8.86
N ASP A 109 -13.97 5.79 9.62
CA ASP A 109 -14.15 5.68 11.07
C ASP A 109 -12.80 5.92 11.77
N PRO A 110 -12.57 7.12 12.32
CA PRO A 110 -11.35 7.43 13.07
C PRO A 110 -11.17 6.59 14.34
N ALA A 111 -12.25 6.09 14.94
CA ALA A 111 -12.19 5.27 16.15
C ALA A 111 -11.69 3.85 15.83
N GLN A 112 -12.12 3.29 14.70
CA GLN A 112 -11.62 2.00 14.19
C GLN A 112 -10.28 2.10 13.48
N ARG A 113 -9.85 3.33 13.18
CA ARG A 113 -8.70 3.66 12.33
C ARG A 113 -8.81 2.94 10.99
N ALA A 114 -9.97 3.11 10.36
CA ALA A 114 -10.33 2.40 9.16
C ALA A 114 -11.09 3.28 8.17
N THR A 115 -10.87 3.01 6.89
CA THR A 115 -11.69 3.48 5.77
C THR A 115 -12.33 2.27 5.12
N ARG A 116 -13.61 2.37 4.79
CA ARG A 116 -14.35 1.39 4.02
C ARG A 116 -14.88 2.08 2.77
N GLY A 117 -14.70 1.43 1.64
CA GLY A 117 -15.15 1.94 0.36
C GLY A 117 -15.97 0.89 -0.37
N GLN A 118 -16.88 1.36 -1.20
CA GLN A 118 -17.53 0.56 -2.22
C GLN A 118 -17.43 1.30 -3.53
N GLY A 119 -17.24 0.56 -4.62
CA GLY A 119 -17.43 1.11 -5.95
C GLY A 119 -18.16 0.13 -6.86
N THR A 120 -18.86 0.72 -7.82
CA THR A 120 -19.72 0.04 -8.78
C THR A 120 -19.29 0.45 -10.18
N TRP A 121 -19.06 -0.55 -11.04
CA TRP A 121 -18.69 -0.37 -12.44
C TRP A 121 -19.60 -1.18 -13.37
N SER A 122 -19.93 -0.61 -14.52
CA SER A 122 -20.54 -1.36 -15.63
C SER A 122 -19.46 -1.92 -16.55
N ILE A 123 -19.55 -3.23 -16.81
CA ILE A 123 -18.69 -3.97 -17.73
C ILE A 123 -19.49 -4.25 -18.99
N ARG A 124 -19.05 -3.71 -20.13
CA ARG A 124 -19.69 -3.97 -21.43
C ARG A 124 -19.13 -5.23 -22.10
N HIS A 125 -20.01 -6.13 -22.50
CA HIS A 125 -19.69 -7.31 -23.31
C HIS A 125 -19.48 -6.95 -24.78
N TYR A 126 -18.60 -7.68 -25.48
CA TYR A 126 -18.39 -7.49 -26.92
C TYR A 126 -19.45 -8.19 -27.74
N PHE A 127 -19.82 -9.42 -27.35
CA PHE A 127 -20.75 -10.27 -28.10
C PHE A 127 -22.05 -10.56 -27.33
N GLY A 128 -22.07 -10.38 -26.01
CA GLY A 128 -23.23 -10.59 -25.14
C GLY A 128 -24.47 -9.80 -25.53
N GLY A 129 -24.32 -8.66 -26.22
CA GLY A 129 -25.45 -7.90 -26.78
C GLY A 129 -26.32 -8.71 -27.75
N VAL A 130 -25.74 -9.67 -28.48
CA VAL A 130 -26.49 -10.58 -29.38
C VAL A 130 -27.38 -11.54 -28.58
N LEU A 131 -27.00 -11.85 -27.34
CA LEU A 131 -27.74 -12.70 -26.41
C LEU A 131 -28.65 -11.91 -25.46
N GLY A 132 -28.77 -10.59 -25.66
CA GLY A 132 -29.59 -9.71 -24.81
C GLY A 132 -28.93 -9.31 -23.49
N VAL A 133 -27.64 -9.57 -23.31
CA VAL A 133 -26.86 -9.20 -22.10
C VAL A 133 -25.69 -8.31 -22.52
N PRO A 134 -25.95 -7.02 -22.84
CA PRO A 134 -24.89 -6.13 -23.33
C PRO A 134 -23.94 -5.66 -22.22
N GLU A 135 -24.39 -5.61 -20.97
CA GLU A 135 -23.63 -5.09 -19.83
C GLU A 135 -23.92 -5.88 -18.55
N VAL A 136 -22.95 -5.91 -17.65
CA VAL A 136 -23.08 -6.45 -16.30
C VAL A 136 -22.51 -5.47 -15.28
N GLU A 137 -23.23 -5.27 -14.18
CA GLU A 137 -22.78 -4.43 -13.08
C GLU A 137 -21.91 -5.24 -12.11
N LEU A 138 -20.78 -4.67 -11.71
CA LEU A 138 -19.88 -5.23 -10.71
C LEU A 138 -19.71 -4.23 -9.57
N THR A 139 -20.15 -4.65 -8.39
CA THR A 139 -19.93 -3.93 -7.14
C THR A 139 -18.83 -4.61 -6.33
N VAL A 140 -17.87 -3.82 -5.87
CA VAL A 140 -16.75 -4.28 -5.04
C VAL A 140 -16.69 -3.43 -3.78
N GLU A 141 -16.48 -4.09 -2.65
CA GLU A 141 -16.19 -3.44 -1.38
C GLU A 141 -14.74 -3.68 -0.99
N THR A 142 -14.14 -2.69 -0.33
CA THR A 142 -12.80 -2.77 0.24
C THR A 142 -12.75 -2.07 1.58
N MET A 143 -11.71 -2.37 2.33
CA MET A 143 -11.41 -1.72 3.59
C MET A 143 -9.91 -1.59 3.73
N ALA A 144 -9.47 -0.44 4.20
CA ALA A 144 -8.10 -0.21 4.60
C ALA A 144 -8.07 0.29 6.05
N ARG A 145 -6.98 -0.03 6.74
CA ARG A 145 -6.78 0.35 8.14
C ARG A 145 -5.42 0.95 8.34
N TRP A 146 -5.29 1.72 9.41
CA TRP A 146 -4.00 2.22 9.87
C TRP A 146 -3.76 1.95 11.34
N ALA A 147 -2.51 1.68 11.68
CA ALA A 147 -2.07 1.44 13.05
C ALA A 147 -0.64 1.95 13.26
N GLY A 148 -0.18 1.95 14.51
CA GLY A 148 1.24 2.18 14.81
C GLY A 148 2.09 1.14 14.09
N LEU A 149 3.27 1.55 13.64
CA LEU A 149 4.14 0.65 12.88
C LEU A 149 4.66 -0.51 13.74
N PRO A 150 4.52 -1.77 13.30
CA PRO A 150 5.08 -2.90 14.05
C PRO A 150 6.60 -3.01 13.89
N GLN A 151 7.13 -2.65 12.73
CA GLN A 151 8.55 -2.73 12.38
C GLN A 151 8.92 -1.54 11.50
N ALA A 152 10.12 -0.99 11.68
CA ALA A 152 10.65 0.06 10.81
C ALA A 152 12.16 -0.02 10.68
N THR A 153 12.67 0.46 9.55
CA THR A 153 14.08 0.79 9.39
C THR A 153 14.22 2.29 9.55
N SER A 154 14.83 2.71 10.65
CA SER A 154 15.09 4.12 10.93
C SER A 154 16.16 4.66 9.99
N GLY A 155 15.94 5.85 9.44
CA GLY A 155 16.93 6.58 8.64
C GLY A 155 18.11 7.11 9.44
N LEU A 156 18.06 7.00 10.77
CA LEU A 156 19.11 7.36 11.72
C LEU A 156 19.33 6.20 12.71
N SER A 157 20.57 5.87 13.05
CA SER A 157 20.89 4.86 14.07
C SER A 157 20.74 5.44 15.49
N LEU A 158 19.57 5.98 15.78
CA LEU A 158 19.23 6.68 17.02
C LEU A 158 17.82 6.26 17.45
N ALA A 159 17.66 5.99 18.74
CA ALA A 159 16.35 5.88 19.39
C ALA A 159 16.17 7.03 20.39
N VAL A 160 14.95 7.56 20.47
CA VAL A 160 14.57 8.59 21.42
C VAL A 160 13.79 7.99 22.57
N SER A 161 14.03 8.44 23.80
CA SER A 161 13.22 8.00 24.93
C SER A 161 11.80 8.54 24.80
N TYR A 162 10.82 7.79 25.33
CA TYR A 162 9.44 8.26 25.44
C TYR A 162 9.35 9.64 26.11
N CYS A 163 10.22 9.91 27.08
CA CYS A 163 10.27 11.18 27.78
C CYS A 163 10.78 12.32 26.92
N SER A 164 11.86 12.12 26.16
CA SER A 164 12.36 13.13 25.23
C SER A 164 11.36 13.43 24.13
N TYR A 165 10.67 12.41 23.62
CA TYR A 165 9.55 12.58 22.69
C TYR A 165 8.44 13.44 23.30
N ARG A 166 7.97 13.12 24.51
CA ARG A 166 6.90 13.88 25.18
C ARG A 166 7.30 15.31 25.53
N THR A 167 8.56 15.51 25.93
CA THR A 167 9.11 16.84 26.21
C THR A 167 9.25 17.66 24.93
N ALA A 168 9.66 17.07 23.82
CA ALA A 168 9.70 17.74 22.51
C ALA A 168 8.30 18.20 22.08
N LEU A 169 7.26 17.46 22.45
CA LEU A 169 5.87 17.87 22.26
C LEU A 169 5.38 18.88 23.30
N ASN A 170 6.19 19.39 24.23
CA ASN A 170 5.78 20.28 25.32
C ASN A 170 4.51 19.79 26.06
N ALA A 171 4.36 18.47 26.20
CA ALA A 171 3.13 17.81 26.69
C ALA A 171 1.84 18.08 25.87
N GLY A 172 1.94 18.75 24.72
CA GLY A 172 0.89 18.87 23.72
C GLY A 172 0.77 17.63 22.83
N ASN A 173 -0.19 17.66 21.91
CA ASN A 173 -0.36 16.60 20.91
C ASN A 173 0.48 16.89 19.65
N LEU A 174 0.74 15.84 18.86
CA LEU A 174 1.45 15.92 17.57
C LEU A 174 0.79 16.88 16.56
N ALA A 175 -0.54 16.98 16.57
CA ALA A 175 -1.29 17.78 15.59
C ALA A 175 -1.13 19.29 15.81
N SER A 176 -0.94 19.73 17.05
CA SER A 176 -0.91 21.15 17.43
C SER A 176 0.49 21.68 17.69
N ASN A 177 1.52 20.82 17.76
CA ASN A 177 2.86 21.25 18.17
C ASN A 177 3.94 20.94 17.13
N ARG A 178 4.55 21.99 16.58
CA ARG A 178 5.74 21.93 15.70
C ARG A 178 7.00 22.43 16.40
N ALA A 179 7.06 22.27 17.73
CA ALA A 179 8.23 22.64 18.51
C ALA A 179 9.46 21.89 17.98
N THR A 180 10.50 22.69 17.71
CA THR A 180 11.74 22.16 17.17
C THR A 180 12.51 21.45 18.28
N ALA A 181 12.87 20.20 18.04
CA ALA A 181 13.76 19.40 18.88
C ALA A 181 15.09 19.17 18.17
N THR A 182 16.19 19.27 18.93
CA THR A 182 17.53 18.92 18.45
C THR A 182 17.94 17.59 19.05
N LEU A 183 18.20 16.61 18.19
CA LEU A 183 18.60 15.26 18.56
C LEU A 183 20.09 15.10 18.25
N SER A 184 20.87 14.71 19.26
CA SER A 184 22.28 14.36 19.05
C SER A 184 22.38 12.89 18.66
N LEU A 185 23.23 12.56 17.68
CA LEU A 185 23.54 11.18 17.28
C LEU A 185 24.51 10.50 18.27
N SER A 186 24.24 10.67 19.55
CA SER A 186 25.00 10.12 20.66
C SER A 186 24.06 9.85 21.81
N THR A 187 24.49 9.01 22.75
CA THR A 187 23.69 8.76 23.94
C THR A 187 23.65 10.01 24.82
N VAL A 188 22.44 10.51 25.07
CA VAL A 188 22.14 11.67 25.93
C VAL A 188 21.24 11.16 27.06
N THR A 189 21.50 11.58 28.30
CA THR A 189 20.78 11.09 29.50
C THR A 189 19.95 12.18 30.20
N THR A 190 19.64 13.27 29.50
CA THR A 190 18.87 14.41 30.02
C THR A 190 17.37 14.23 29.87
N GLY A 191 16.60 14.85 30.78
CA GLY A 191 15.14 14.77 30.81
C GLY A 191 14.66 13.41 31.31
N SER A 192 13.95 13.38 32.43
CA SER A 192 13.38 12.14 32.96
C SER A 192 11.90 12.28 33.17
N CYS A 193 11.18 11.22 32.82
CA CYS A 193 9.77 11.10 33.14
C CYS A 193 9.41 9.64 33.36
N THR A 194 8.20 9.41 33.88
CA THR A 194 7.63 8.08 33.99
C THR A 194 6.96 7.70 32.66
N THR A 195 7.34 6.55 32.12
CA THR A 195 6.71 5.90 30.96
C THR A 195 5.35 5.32 31.33
N PRO A 196 4.54 4.88 30.35
CA PRO A 196 3.29 4.16 30.63
C PRO A 196 3.47 2.91 31.51
N ASP A 197 4.63 2.25 31.42
CA ASP A 197 4.98 1.05 32.19
C ASP A 197 5.58 1.36 33.57
N GLY A 198 5.63 2.63 33.99
CA GLY A 198 6.15 3.04 35.30
C GLY A 198 7.68 3.17 35.38
N THR A 199 8.39 2.89 34.29
CA THR A 199 9.86 2.98 34.22
C THR A 199 10.32 4.42 33.99
N ALA A 200 11.50 4.77 34.51
CA ALA A 200 12.13 6.05 34.22
C ALA A 200 13.12 5.88 33.06
N VAL A 201 12.84 6.54 31.93
CA VAL A 201 13.76 6.62 30.78
C VAL A 201 14.19 8.04 30.53
N ARG A 202 15.33 8.21 29.87
CA ARG A 202 15.94 9.52 29.65
C ARG A 202 16.58 9.65 28.28
N GLY A 203 16.51 10.87 27.74
CA GLY A 203 17.25 11.34 26.57
C GLY A 203 17.09 10.51 25.30
N ALA A 204 18.20 10.24 24.62
CA ALA A 204 18.26 9.49 23.38
C ALA A 204 19.47 8.54 23.45
N THR A 205 19.45 7.45 22.68
CA THR A 205 20.54 6.48 22.67
C THR A 205 20.89 6.09 21.24
N ALA A 206 22.18 5.96 20.95
CA ALA A 206 22.61 5.46 19.67
C ALA A 206 22.37 3.95 19.59
N LEU A 207 21.88 3.49 18.45
CA LEU A 207 21.63 2.08 18.19
C LEU A 207 22.78 1.47 17.38
N THR A 208 22.96 0.16 17.55
CA THR A 208 23.81 -0.62 16.63
C THR A 208 23.26 -0.52 15.20
N GLU A 209 24.16 -0.32 14.23
CA GLU A 209 23.80 -0.32 12.81
C GLU A 209 23.45 -1.73 12.33
N GLN A 210 22.57 -1.80 11.33
CA GLN A 210 22.45 -3.00 10.52
C GLN A 210 23.61 -3.01 9.52
N THR A 211 24.39 -4.08 9.50
CA THR A 211 25.65 -4.23 8.75
C THR A 211 25.57 -3.63 7.33
N GLY A 212 26.30 -2.52 7.08
CA GLY A 212 26.38 -1.87 5.77
C GLY A 212 26.13 -0.36 5.80
N SER A 213 27.13 0.42 6.24
CA SER A 213 27.41 1.83 5.90
C SER A 213 26.29 2.87 5.76
N ALA A 214 25.12 2.70 6.38
CA ALA A 214 23.95 3.52 6.05
C ALA A 214 23.31 4.27 7.22
N CYS A 215 23.94 4.45 8.39
CA CYS A 215 23.36 5.23 9.51
C CYS A 215 21.91 4.80 9.81
N ARG A 216 21.62 3.51 9.65
CA ARG A 216 20.28 2.95 9.64
C ARG A 216 20.22 1.79 10.62
N THR A 217 19.10 1.72 11.31
CA THR A 217 18.82 0.60 12.23
C THR A 217 17.40 0.12 12.02
N ALA A 218 17.25 -1.17 11.75
CA ALA A 218 15.97 -1.85 11.80
C ALA A 218 15.66 -2.29 13.22
N SER A 219 14.41 -2.11 13.64
CA SER A 219 13.92 -2.60 14.93
C SER A 219 12.48 -3.06 14.80
N THR A 220 11.99 -3.76 15.83
CA THR A 220 10.61 -4.23 15.95
C THR A 220 10.01 -3.75 17.27
N ALA A 221 8.81 -3.17 17.24
CA ALA A 221 8.11 -2.73 18.44
C ALA A 221 7.87 -3.89 19.41
N GLY A 222 8.03 -3.64 20.70
CA GLY A 222 7.96 -4.63 21.78
C GLY A 222 9.25 -5.42 22.02
N THR A 223 10.26 -5.32 21.15
CA THR A 223 11.52 -6.07 21.25
C THR A 223 12.69 -5.22 21.74
N THR A 224 13.75 -5.84 22.24
CA THR A 224 14.98 -5.16 22.66
C THR A 224 15.98 -5.03 21.51
N THR A 225 16.62 -3.87 21.41
CA THR A 225 17.65 -3.56 20.41
C THR A 225 18.93 -3.12 21.11
N ALA A 226 20.09 -3.56 20.61
CA ALA A 226 21.39 -3.24 21.21
C ALA A 226 21.79 -1.77 20.96
N THR A 227 22.36 -1.15 22.00
CA THR A 227 22.83 0.24 21.98
C THR A 227 24.35 0.31 21.87
N VAL A 228 24.84 1.47 21.43
CA VAL A 228 26.26 1.84 21.41
C VAL A 228 26.43 3.23 22.03
N ALA A 229 27.63 3.55 22.50
CA ALA A 229 27.88 4.87 23.12
C ALA A 229 27.79 6.02 22.11
N THR A 230 28.16 5.76 20.86
CA THR A 230 28.14 6.75 19.77
C THR A 230 27.62 6.07 18.51
N ALA A 231 26.68 6.72 17.83
CA ALA A 231 26.18 6.22 16.56
C ALA A 231 27.34 6.12 15.57
N PRO A 232 27.33 5.12 14.66
CA PRO A 232 28.33 5.07 13.60
C PRO A 232 28.34 6.36 12.78
N ALA A 233 29.50 6.69 12.21
CA ALA A 233 29.70 7.97 11.54
C ALA A 233 28.86 8.07 10.27
N CYS A 234 27.69 8.68 10.39
CA CYS A 234 26.84 9.05 9.25
C CYS A 234 27.59 10.08 8.39
N THR A 235 27.69 9.84 7.08
CA THR A 235 28.37 10.80 6.19
C THR A 235 27.61 12.13 6.16
N ALA A 236 28.33 13.25 6.05
CA ALA A 236 27.69 14.57 5.97
C ALA A 236 26.74 14.67 4.76
N ALA A 237 27.08 14.03 3.64
CA ALA A 237 26.23 13.94 2.45
C ALA A 237 24.92 13.19 2.73
N TYR A 238 24.97 12.09 3.48
CA TYR A 238 23.78 11.37 3.89
C TYR A 238 22.89 12.20 4.81
N LEU A 239 23.47 12.84 5.85
CA LEU A 239 22.70 13.71 6.74
C LEU A 239 22.06 14.88 5.99
N ALA A 240 22.79 15.50 5.05
CA ALA A 240 22.25 16.57 4.22
C ALA A 240 21.09 16.10 3.34
N SER A 241 21.11 14.84 2.87
CA SER A 241 20.01 14.27 2.09
C SER A 241 18.71 14.08 2.88
N LEU A 242 18.78 14.07 4.23
CA LEU A 242 17.60 13.93 5.08
C LEU A 242 16.86 15.26 5.28
N VAL A 243 17.49 16.41 5.00
CA VAL A 243 16.88 17.72 5.20
C VAL A 243 15.63 17.86 4.32
N GLY A 244 14.49 18.17 4.93
CA GLY A 244 13.20 18.24 4.24
C GLY A 244 12.55 16.87 4.00
N THR A 245 12.97 15.84 4.72
CA THR A 245 12.33 14.50 4.70
C THR A 245 11.86 14.09 6.09
N ASP A 246 10.91 13.15 6.12
CA ASP A 246 10.40 12.55 7.35
C ASP A 246 11.13 11.24 7.62
N VAL A 247 11.83 11.18 8.76
CA VAL A 247 12.52 9.98 9.22
C VAL A 247 11.72 9.32 10.33
N VAL A 248 11.62 8.00 10.29
CA VAL A 248 10.95 7.22 11.33
C VAL A 248 11.96 6.90 12.41
N LEU A 249 11.71 7.33 13.65
CA LEU A 249 12.58 7.10 14.81
C LEU A 249 11.95 6.12 15.80
N PRO A 250 12.69 5.11 16.28
CA PRO A 250 12.24 4.25 17.38
C PRO A 250 12.13 5.07 18.66
N VAL A 251 11.00 4.92 19.36
CA VAL A 251 10.79 5.44 20.71
C VAL A 251 10.91 4.29 21.70
N TYR A 252 11.73 4.43 22.76
CA TYR A 252 11.88 3.40 23.78
C TYR A 252 11.26 3.79 25.13
N ASP A 253 10.77 2.77 25.84
CA ASP A 253 10.16 2.86 27.16
C ASP A 253 10.98 2.13 28.25
N GLN A 254 11.94 1.30 27.88
CA GLN A 254 12.85 0.65 28.81
C GLN A 254 14.28 0.71 28.28
N SER A 255 15.23 0.88 29.21
CA SER A 255 16.65 0.95 28.89
C SER A 255 17.48 0.15 29.88
N SER A 256 18.44 -0.61 29.36
CA SER A 256 19.56 -1.19 30.07
C SER A 256 20.86 -0.53 29.62
N PRO A 257 22.02 -0.82 30.24
CA PRO A 257 23.30 -0.28 29.80
C PRO A 257 23.67 -0.61 28.34
N THR A 258 23.14 -1.71 27.78
CA THR A 258 23.54 -2.24 26.46
C THR A 258 22.36 -2.44 25.50
N SER A 259 21.13 -2.14 25.93
CA SER A 259 19.94 -2.33 25.09
C SER A 259 18.78 -1.42 25.50
N VAL A 260 17.87 -1.17 24.55
CA VAL A 260 16.59 -0.52 24.80
C VAL A 260 15.45 -1.35 24.25
N ARG A 261 14.29 -1.32 24.92
CA ARG A 261 13.04 -1.91 24.40
C ARG A 261 12.34 -0.87 23.54
N VAL A 262 12.07 -1.19 22.29
CA VAL A 262 11.33 -0.29 21.40
C VAL A 262 9.86 -0.34 21.78
N TYR A 263 9.30 0.80 22.16
CA TYR A 263 7.89 0.96 22.49
C TYR A 263 7.05 1.13 21.22
N GLY A 264 7.47 2.01 20.31
CA GLY A 264 6.78 2.31 19.06
C GLY A 264 7.63 3.22 18.17
N TYR A 265 7.01 3.84 17.16
CA TYR A 265 7.71 4.68 16.19
C TYR A 265 7.08 6.06 16.06
N ALA A 266 7.92 7.08 16.07
CA ALA A 266 7.54 8.46 15.81
C ALA A 266 8.10 8.93 14.47
N ALA A 267 7.36 9.79 13.78
CA ALA A 267 7.84 10.45 12.57
C ALA A 267 8.51 11.77 12.93
N PHE A 268 9.65 12.06 12.34
CA PHE A 268 10.42 13.26 12.62
C PHE A 268 10.82 13.96 11.32
N ARG A 269 10.32 15.19 11.12
CA ARG A 269 10.64 16.03 9.99
C ARG A 269 11.98 16.71 10.22
N VAL A 270 12.98 16.40 9.42
CA VAL A 270 14.31 17.02 9.55
C VAL A 270 14.31 18.39 8.89
N THR A 271 14.71 19.43 9.64
CA THR A 271 14.81 20.81 9.13
C THR A 271 16.25 21.26 8.96
N SER A 272 17.18 20.77 9.78
CA SER A 272 18.61 21.05 9.63
C SER A 272 19.46 19.94 10.24
N VAL A 273 20.71 19.86 9.77
CA VAL A 273 21.71 18.91 10.26
C VAL A 273 23.02 19.63 10.50
N THR A 274 23.77 19.20 11.51
CA THR A 274 25.14 19.65 11.74
C THR A 274 26.06 18.43 11.78
N SER A 275 27.02 18.36 10.84
CA SER A 275 28.06 17.35 10.84
C SER A 275 29.20 17.77 11.78
N GLY A 276 29.02 17.48 13.07
CA GLY A 276 30.00 17.69 14.14
C GLY A 276 30.28 16.40 14.93
N ALA A 277 31.03 16.52 16.02
CA ALA A 277 31.24 15.44 16.99
C ALA A 277 30.64 15.88 18.36
N PRO A 278 29.39 15.52 18.69
CA PRO A 278 28.47 14.67 17.93
C PRO A 278 27.75 15.40 16.80
N SER A 279 27.29 14.64 15.79
CA SER A 279 26.41 15.18 14.76
C SER A 279 25.01 15.38 15.34
N THR A 280 24.33 16.44 14.93
CA THR A 280 22.99 16.77 15.42
C THR A 280 22.01 16.88 14.27
N VAL A 281 20.78 16.45 14.53
CA VAL A 281 19.65 16.57 13.60
C VAL A 281 18.56 17.35 14.32
N THR A 282 18.10 18.41 13.69
CA THR A 282 17.08 19.32 14.23
C THR A 282 15.84 19.24 13.37
N GLY A 283 14.68 19.30 14.02
CA GLY A 283 13.40 19.04 13.35
C GLY A 283 12.23 19.04 14.32
N TYR A 284 11.07 18.52 13.89
CA TYR A 284 9.89 18.39 14.74
C TYR A 284 9.19 17.05 14.49
N PHE A 285 8.47 16.55 15.50
CA PHE A 285 7.68 15.33 15.36
C PHE A 285 6.40 15.62 14.58
N THR A 286 5.99 14.69 13.72
CA THR A 286 4.83 14.84 12.82
C THR A 286 4.06 13.52 12.68
N TYR A 287 2.99 13.53 11.89
CA TYR A 287 2.40 12.31 11.34
C TYR A 287 3.05 11.96 10.02
N THR A 288 3.25 10.66 9.78
CA THR A 288 3.57 10.11 8.47
C THR A 288 2.90 8.75 8.32
N ALA A 289 2.40 8.47 7.13
CA ALA A 289 1.85 7.19 6.77
C ALA A 289 2.74 6.50 5.74
N ARG A 290 2.84 5.17 5.82
CA ARG A 290 3.35 4.36 4.70
C ARG A 290 2.53 3.09 4.53
N GLN A 291 2.43 2.62 3.30
CA GLN A 291 1.89 1.30 3.04
C GLN A 291 2.79 0.22 3.65
N ILE A 292 2.18 -0.78 4.26
CA ILE A 292 2.83 -2.03 4.66
C ILE A 292 2.05 -3.21 4.11
N ASP A 293 2.67 -4.38 4.10
CA ASP A 293 1.96 -5.62 3.78
C ASP A 293 0.84 -5.87 4.78
N THR A 294 -0.26 -6.46 4.31
CA THR A 294 -1.40 -6.81 5.17
C THR A 294 -0.96 -7.76 6.28
N PRO A 295 -1.01 -7.33 7.56
CA PRO A 295 -0.57 -8.17 8.66
C PRO A 295 -1.64 -9.25 8.95
N THR A 296 -1.22 -10.37 9.53
CA THR A 296 -2.14 -11.46 9.93
C THR A 296 -3.02 -11.10 11.13
N ALA A 297 -2.62 -10.10 11.90
CA ALA A 297 -3.35 -9.57 13.04
C ALA A 297 -3.13 -8.05 13.13
N MET A 298 -4.05 -7.36 13.79
CA MET A 298 -3.94 -5.91 13.99
C MET A 298 -2.66 -5.56 14.75
N PRO A 299 -1.81 -4.64 14.24
CA PRO A 299 -0.64 -4.18 14.96
C PRO A 299 -1.03 -3.56 16.30
N THR A 300 -0.39 -4.02 17.38
CA THR A 300 -0.60 -3.52 18.74
C THR A 300 0.39 -2.42 19.13
N ALA A 301 1.26 -2.02 18.18
CA ALA A 301 2.23 -0.97 18.42
C ALA A 301 1.52 0.36 18.74
N PRO A 302 1.96 1.09 19.78
CA PRO A 302 1.50 2.43 20.09
C PRO A 302 1.63 3.36 18.89
N ASP A 303 0.63 4.22 18.71
CA ASP A 303 0.62 5.23 17.67
C ASP A 303 1.29 6.52 18.17
N LEU A 304 2.54 6.73 17.75
CA LEU A 304 3.35 7.90 18.11
C LEU A 304 3.62 8.80 16.89
N GLY A 305 2.79 8.72 15.86
CA GLY A 305 2.86 9.55 14.66
C GLY A 305 3.37 8.84 13.41
N ALA A 306 4.13 7.74 13.54
CA ALA A 306 4.49 6.93 12.38
C ALA A 306 3.56 5.72 12.24
N ARG A 307 2.78 5.70 11.16
CA ARG A 307 1.66 4.76 10.95
C ARG A 307 1.90 3.87 9.73
N GLY A 308 1.49 2.62 9.86
CA GLY A 308 1.40 1.66 8.75
C GLY A 308 -0.04 1.60 8.25
N VAL A 309 -0.21 1.63 6.93
CA VAL A 309 -1.49 1.54 6.24
C VAL A 309 -1.54 0.24 5.46
N PHE A 310 -2.64 -0.49 5.55
CA PHE A 310 -2.79 -1.80 4.93
C PHE A 310 -4.25 -2.11 4.59
N LEU A 311 -4.45 -3.00 3.60
CA LEU A 311 -5.78 -3.53 3.28
C LEU A 311 -6.25 -4.49 4.38
N TRP A 312 -7.56 -4.54 4.60
CA TRP A 312 -8.22 -5.36 5.59
C TRP A 312 -9.53 -5.95 5.06
N ASP A 313 -10.05 -6.98 5.73
CA ASP A 313 -11.31 -7.60 5.33
C ASP A 313 -12.51 -6.66 5.63
N PRO A 314 -13.31 -6.27 4.62
CA PRO A 314 -14.53 -5.48 4.82
C PRO A 314 -15.58 -6.16 5.71
N ALA A 315 -15.49 -7.48 5.92
CA ALA A 315 -16.35 -8.21 6.85
C ALA A 315 -16.15 -7.73 8.31
N ASP A 316 -14.96 -7.28 8.66
CA ASP A 316 -14.59 -6.86 10.02
C ASP A 316 -15.02 -5.44 10.39
N TRP A 317 -15.76 -4.76 9.51
CA TRP A 317 -16.28 -3.42 9.78
C TRP A 317 -17.25 -3.43 10.97
N GLN A 318 -16.93 -2.67 12.02
CA GLN A 318 -17.74 -2.59 13.25
C GLN A 318 -18.67 -1.38 13.28
N GLY A 319 -18.60 -0.50 12.26
CA GLY A 319 -19.41 0.71 12.19
C GLY A 319 -20.79 0.44 11.59
N THR A 320 -21.67 1.44 11.63
CA THR A 320 -22.92 1.38 10.87
C THR A 320 -22.58 1.26 9.39
N ARG A 321 -22.93 0.13 8.76
CA ARG A 321 -22.85 0.02 7.30
C ARG A 321 -23.89 0.98 6.74
N CYS A 322 -23.46 2.00 6.01
CA CYS A 322 -24.40 2.84 5.28
C CYS A 322 -25.29 1.90 4.42
N PRO A 323 -26.62 2.04 4.48
CA PRO A 323 -27.48 1.29 3.58
C PRO A 323 -27.13 1.71 2.15
N CYS A 324 -26.91 0.69 1.32
CA CYS A 324 -26.68 0.79 -0.11
C CYS A 324 -27.80 1.60 -0.79
#